data_AF-A0A164F420-F1
#
_entry.id   AF-A0A164F420-F1
#
_cell.length_a   1.000
_cell.length_b   1.000
_cell.length_c   1.000
_cell.angle_alpha   90.00
_cell.angle_beta   90.00
_cell.angle_gamma   90.00
#
_symmetry.space_group_name_H-M   'P 1'
#
loop_
_entity.id
_entity.type
_entity.pdbx_description
1 polymer ?
#
loop_
_entity_poly.entity_id
_entity_poly.type
_entity_poly.pdbx_seq_one_letter_code
_entity_poly.pdbx_strand_id
1 'polypeptide(L)'
;TTLMETSYKYFSPAKEKKESNKPWWTALCKTTTKAARKAYKKWRTTLLPADKTHLNKLEAIKRKTIISAKIQSWSNYISSMDKNTSAFWKFTKHTMNGQPSHYSTTPITKSNGELTTNPAEKA
;
A
#
# COMPACT_ATOMS: atom_id res chain seq x y z
N THR A 1 42.63 -17.11 29.44
CA THR A 1 41.23 -17.38 29.02
C THR A 1 40.26 -16.23 29.30
N THR A 2 40.68 -15.19 30.03
CA THR A 2 39.80 -14.14 30.58
C THR A 2 39.45 -12.98 29.62
N LEU A 3 40.18 -12.82 28.51
CA LEU A 3 40.00 -11.70 27.55
C LEU A 3 38.89 -11.92 26.52
N MET A 4 38.58 -13.17 26.16
CA MET A 4 37.50 -13.49 25.22
C MET A 4 36.11 -13.31 25.88
N GLU A 5 36.00 -13.60 27.17
CA GLU A 5 34.72 -13.66 27.90
C GLU A 5 34.12 -12.27 28.15
N THR A 6 34.95 -11.23 28.30
CA THR A 6 34.50 -9.84 28.46
C THR A 6 33.95 -9.25 27.16
N SER A 7 34.39 -9.74 25.99
CA SER A 7 33.97 -9.21 24.69
C SER A 7 32.49 -9.51 24.39
N TYR A 8 31.98 -10.68 24.76
CA TYR A 8 30.59 -11.08 24.49
C TYR A 8 29.54 -10.30 25.27
N LYS A 9 29.92 -9.65 26.38
CA LYS A 9 29.01 -8.81 27.18
C LYS A 9 28.70 -7.48 26.51
N TYR A 10 29.65 -6.91 25.77
CA TYR A 10 29.51 -5.62 25.10
C TYR A 10 29.16 -5.73 23.60
N PHE A 11 29.50 -6.86 22.98
CA PHE A 11 29.15 -7.17 21.59
C PHE A 11 27.94 -8.10 21.44
N SER A 12 27.19 -8.36 22.51
CA SER A 12 25.93 -9.07 22.36
C SER A 12 25.00 -8.20 21.52
N PRO A 13 24.58 -8.61 20.32
CA PRO A 13 23.66 -7.82 19.51
C PRO A 13 22.42 -7.56 20.35
N ALA A 14 22.09 -6.29 20.54
CA ALA A 14 20.90 -5.91 21.29
C ALA A 14 19.73 -6.73 20.75
N LYS A 15 19.00 -7.43 21.62
CA LYS A 15 17.80 -8.17 21.22
C LYS A 15 16.86 -7.17 20.57
N GLU A 16 16.81 -7.17 19.25
CA GLU A 16 15.97 -6.25 18.49
C GLU A 16 14.54 -6.42 19.02
N LYS A 17 13.95 -5.32 19.50
CA LYS A 17 12.53 -5.31 19.87
C LYS A 17 11.79 -5.81 18.63
N LYS A 18 11.13 -6.96 18.73
CA LYS A 18 10.33 -7.50 17.61
C LYS A 18 9.39 -6.39 17.19
N GLU A 19 9.60 -5.83 15.99
CA GLU A 19 8.66 -4.89 15.41
C GLU A 19 7.26 -5.51 15.50
N SER A 20 6.28 -4.73 15.94
CA SER A 20 4.89 -5.17 15.93
C SER A 20 4.55 -5.71 14.54
N ASN A 21 3.84 -6.85 14.50
CA ASN A 21 3.47 -7.46 13.23
C ASN A 21 2.70 -6.41 12.41
N LYS A 22 3.34 -5.95 11.33
CA LYS A 22 2.76 -4.94 10.45
C LYS A 22 1.40 -5.47 9.97
N PRO A 23 0.29 -4.75 10.16
CA PRO A 23 -1.05 -5.29 9.88
C PRO A 23 -1.26 -5.58 8.38
N TRP A 24 -0.50 -4.91 7.52
CA TRP A 24 -0.46 -5.16 6.08
C TRP A 24 0.52 -6.26 5.64
N TRP A 25 1.30 -6.85 6.55
CA TRP A 25 2.29 -7.89 6.22
C TRP A 25 1.68 -9.28 6.19
N THR A 26 0.86 -9.50 5.16
CA THR A 26 0.09 -10.73 4.95
C THR A 26 0.97 -11.92 4.52
N ALA A 27 0.43 -13.14 4.62
CA ALA A 27 1.09 -14.34 4.11
C ALA A 27 1.45 -14.22 2.62
N LEU A 28 0.59 -13.57 1.83
CA LEU A 28 0.84 -13.30 0.41
C LEU A 28 2.04 -12.37 0.19
N CYS A 29 2.23 -11.36 1.04
CA CYS A 29 3.45 -10.51 1.00
C CYS A 29 4.71 -11.34 1.28
N LYS A 30 4.64 -12.29 2.23
CA LYS A 30 5.77 -13.17 2.55
C LYS A 30 6.10 -14.10 1.38
N THR A 31 5.11 -14.74 0.77
CA THR A 31 5.33 -15.68 -0.36
C THR A 31 5.89 -14.96 -1.58
N THR A 32 5.32 -13.83 -1.98
CA THR A 32 5.79 -13.02 -3.12
C THR A 32 7.18 -12.44 -2.89
N THR A 33 7.49 -11.97 -1.67
CA THR A 33 8.84 -11.53 -1.31
C THR A 33 9.85 -12.67 -1.35
N LYS A 34 9.49 -13.86 -0.85
CA LYS A 34 10.35 -15.06 -0.92
C LYS A 34 10.60 -15.49 -2.37
N ALA A 35 9.59 -15.44 -3.22
CA ALA A 35 9.72 -15.75 -4.65
C ALA A 35 10.66 -14.78 -5.36
N ALA A 36 10.49 -13.47 -5.18
CA ALA A 36 11.37 -12.47 -5.76
C ALA A 36 12.83 -12.62 -5.28
N ARG A 37 13.06 -12.94 -3.99
CA ARG A 37 14.40 -13.23 -3.46
C ARG A 37 15.03 -14.47 -4.10
N LYS A 38 14.25 -15.53 -4.30
CA LYS A 38 14.74 -16.74 -4.99
C LYS A 38 15.14 -16.44 -6.44
N ALA A 39 14.30 -15.71 -7.17
CA ALA A 39 14.60 -15.29 -8.54
C ALA A 39 15.82 -14.38 -8.62
N TYR A 40 16.00 -13.50 -7.63
CA TYR A 40 17.19 -12.65 -7.54
C TYR A 40 18.45 -13.48 -7.36
N LYS A 41 18.43 -14.44 -6.43
CA LYS A 41 19.56 -15.37 -6.22
C LYS A 41 19.87 -16.14 -7.50
N LYS A 42 18.86 -16.64 -8.20
CA LYS A 42 19.02 -17.37 -9.46
C LYS A 42 19.65 -16.48 -10.55
N TRP A 43 19.09 -15.30 -10.79
CA TRP A 43 19.65 -14.36 -11.77
C TRP A 43 21.09 -13.98 -11.42
N ARG A 44 21.41 -13.80 -10.14
CA ARG A 44 22.77 -13.46 -9.70
C ARG A 44 23.77 -14.60 -9.95
N THR A 45 23.31 -15.85 -9.96
CA THR A 45 24.15 -17.02 -10.27
C THR A 45 24.29 -17.27 -11.77
N THR A 46 23.25 -17.04 -12.57
CA THR A 46 23.25 -17.39 -14.00
C THR A 46 23.62 -16.21 -14.90
N LEU A 47 23.31 -14.98 -14.49
CA LEU A 47 23.43 -13.74 -15.26
C LEU A 47 22.72 -13.75 -16.62
N LEU A 48 21.79 -14.68 -16.84
CA LEU A 48 21.07 -14.81 -18.10
C LEU A 48 19.97 -13.74 -18.23
N PRO A 49 19.73 -13.19 -19.44
CA PRO A 49 18.65 -12.24 -19.69
C PRO A 49 17.27 -12.80 -19.35
N ALA A 50 17.01 -14.08 -19.63
CA ALA A 50 15.75 -14.73 -19.31
C ALA A 50 15.45 -14.74 -17.80
N ASP A 51 16.46 -15.00 -16.97
CA ASP A 51 16.33 -14.97 -15.51
C ASP A 51 16.15 -13.53 -14.99
N LYS A 52 16.73 -12.53 -15.67
CA LYS A 52 16.48 -11.11 -15.36
C LYS A 52 15.03 -10.72 -15.64
N THR A 53 14.48 -11.13 -16.78
CA THR A 53 13.07 -10.89 -17.12
C THR A 53 12.14 -11.56 -16.10
N HIS A 54 12.45 -12.79 -15.70
CA HIS A 54 11.70 -13.50 -14.66
C HIS A 54 11.77 -12.79 -13.30
N LEU A 55 12.95 -12.31 -12.90
CA LEU A 55 13.12 -11.49 -11.70
C LEU A 55 12.25 -10.22 -11.76
N ASN A 56 12.32 -9.46 -12.86
CA ASN A 56 11.57 -8.22 -13.01
C ASN A 56 10.05 -8.46 -12.87
N LYS A 57 9.53 -9.54 -13.47
CA LYS A 57 8.12 -9.95 -13.32
C LYS A 57 7.76 -10.20 -11.86
N LEU A 58 8.58 -10.96 -11.13
CA LEU A 58 8.33 -11.27 -9.72
C LEU A 58 8.48 -10.05 -8.82
N GLU A 59 9.38 -9.11 -9.15
CA GLU A 59 9.47 -7.84 -8.44
C GLU A 59 8.24 -6.97 -8.64
N ALA A 60 7.69 -6.89 -9.86
CA ALA A 60 6.46 -6.18 -10.14
C ALA A 60 5.28 -6.77 -9.34
N ILE A 61 5.17 -8.11 -9.31
CA ILE A 61 4.17 -8.82 -8.49
C ILE A 61 4.35 -8.47 -7.01
N LYS A 62 5.58 -8.59 -6.48
CA LYS A 62 5.88 -8.23 -5.08
C LYS A 62 5.45 -6.79 -4.75
N ARG A 63 5.80 -5.82 -5.61
CA ARG A 63 5.43 -4.41 -5.42
C ARG A 63 3.92 -4.23 -5.40
N LYS A 64 3.22 -4.77 -6.40
CA LYS A 64 1.75 -4.72 -6.49
C LYS A 64 1.10 -5.31 -5.23
N THR A 65 1.51 -6.50 -4.82
CA THR A 65 0.99 -7.17 -3.63
C THR A 65 1.17 -6.35 -2.36
N ILE A 66 2.36 -5.78 -2.14
CA ILE A 66 2.62 -4.96 -0.94
C ILE A 66 1.76 -3.70 -0.94
N ILE A 67 1.63 -3.03 -2.09
CA ILE A 67 0.79 -1.83 -2.22
C ILE A 67 -0.68 -2.18 -1.94
N SER A 68 -1.21 -3.23 -2.57
CA SER A 68 -2.58 -3.69 -2.34
C SER A 68 -2.83 -4.07 -0.87
N ALA A 69 -1.90 -4.77 -0.23
CA ALA A 69 -2.04 -5.15 1.17
C ALA A 69 -2.02 -3.93 2.11
N LYS A 70 -1.20 -2.91 1.81
CA LYS A 70 -1.20 -1.64 2.54
C LYS A 70 -2.53 -0.90 2.36
N ILE A 71 -3.01 -0.77 1.13
CA ILE A 71 -4.30 -0.12 0.83
C ILE A 71 -5.43 -0.83 1.58
N GLN A 72 -5.47 -2.16 1.54
CA GLN A 72 -6.49 -2.93 2.24
C GLN A 72 -6.41 -2.73 3.76
N SER A 73 -5.21 -2.77 4.33
CA SER A 73 -5.02 -2.53 5.77
C SER A 73 -5.50 -1.14 6.19
N TRP A 74 -5.23 -0.12 5.37
CA TRP A 74 -5.71 1.24 5.62
C TRP A 74 -7.23 1.35 5.46
N SER A 75 -7.79 0.77 4.41
CA SER A 75 -9.24 0.73 4.19
C SER A 75 -9.97 0.05 5.35
N ASN A 76 -9.46 -1.08 5.83
CA ASN A 76 -10.01 -1.79 6.98
C ASN A 76 -9.93 -0.93 8.26
N TYR A 77 -8.80 -0.29 8.52
CA TYR A 77 -8.61 0.59 9.67
C TYR A 77 -9.60 1.78 9.66
N ILE A 78 -9.75 2.43 8.51
CA ILE A 78 -10.70 3.54 8.32
C ILE A 78 -12.14 3.06 8.46
N SER A 79 -12.44 1.87 7.98
CA SER A 79 -13.76 1.25 8.14
C SER A 79 -14.09 0.99 9.61
N SER A 80 -13.10 0.56 10.41
CA SER A 80 -13.25 0.31 11.85
C SER A 80 -13.28 1.56 12.73
N MET A 81 -13.05 2.77 12.20
CA MET A 81 -13.16 4.00 12.98
C MET A 81 -14.64 4.32 13.33
N ASP A 82 -14.88 4.61 14.60
CA ASP A 82 -16.21 4.96 15.15
C ASP A 82 -16.79 6.29 14.62
N LYS A 83 -18.10 6.47 14.81
CA LYS A 83 -18.87 7.68 14.43
C LYS A 83 -18.39 8.99 15.09
N ASN A 84 -17.63 8.90 16.19
CA ASN A 84 -17.02 10.03 16.90
C ASN A 84 -15.69 10.50 16.30
N THR A 85 -15.34 10.03 15.11
CA THR A 85 -14.20 10.57 14.36
C THR A 85 -14.43 12.02 13.95
N SER A 86 -13.35 12.80 13.95
CA SER A 86 -13.31 14.18 13.43
C SER A 86 -13.93 14.27 12.03
N ALA A 87 -14.53 15.42 11.72
CA ALA A 87 -15.10 15.72 10.40
C ALA A 87 -14.11 15.45 9.25
N PHE A 88 -12.82 15.66 9.48
CA PHE A 88 -11.76 15.33 8.52
C PHE A 88 -11.75 13.84 8.15
N TRP A 89 -11.80 12.96 9.14
CA TRP A 89 -11.78 11.51 8.92
C TRP A 89 -13.06 11.00 8.25
N LYS A 90 -14.21 11.66 8.51
CA LYS A 90 -15.46 11.40 7.79
C LYS A 90 -15.35 11.76 6.31
N PHE A 91 -14.77 12.92 6.01
CA PHE A 91 -14.49 13.35 4.63
C PHE A 91 -13.53 12.37 3.92
N THR A 92 -12.41 12.01 4.55
CA THR A 92 -11.46 11.02 3.99
C THR A 92 -12.11 9.66 3.74
N LYS A 93 -12.97 9.18 4.64
CA LYS A 93 -13.71 7.92 4.45
C LYS A 93 -14.66 8.00 3.26
N HIS A 94 -15.37 9.13 3.11
CA HIS A 94 -16.27 9.36 1.97
C HIS A 94 -15.52 9.41 0.62
N THR A 95 -14.35 10.04 0.57
CA THR A 95 -13.57 10.13 -0.68
C THR A 95 -12.89 8.81 -1.04
N MET A 96 -12.43 8.04 -0.05
CA MET A 96 -11.78 6.74 -0.29
C MET A 96 -12.77 5.63 -0.68
N ASN A 97 -14.01 5.66 -0.19
CA ASN A 97 -15.03 4.66 -0.55
C ASN A 97 -15.69 4.92 -1.90
N GLY A 98 -15.31 6.01 -2.59
CA GLY A 98 -16.01 6.51 -3.76
C GLY A 98 -17.30 7.22 -3.33
N GLN A 99 -17.50 8.44 -3.82
CA GLN A 99 -18.84 8.99 -3.88
C GLN A 99 -19.66 8.05 -4.77
N PRO A 100 -20.88 7.62 -4.38
CA PRO A 100 -21.83 7.20 -5.41
C PRO A 100 -21.87 8.36 -6.40
N SER A 101 -21.67 8.04 -7.67
CA SER A 101 -21.64 8.97 -8.78
C SER A 101 -22.99 9.68 -8.92
N HIS A 102 -23.30 10.56 -7.98
CA HIS A 102 -24.13 11.70 -8.24
C HIS A 102 -23.20 12.65 -8.98
N TYR A 103 -23.11 12.45 -10.31
CA TYR A 103 -22.92 13.60 -11.17
C TYR A 103 -23.84 14.68 -10.60
N SER A 104 -23.24 15.75 -10.09
CA SER A 104 -23.99 16.88 -9.61
C SER A 104 -24.73 17.43 -10.82
N THR A 105 -25.96 16.95 -11.02
CA THR A 105 -26.96 17.58 -11.87
C THR A 105 -27.43 18.83 -11.14
N THR A 106 -26.49 19.67 -10.71
CA THR A 106 -26.78 21.05 -10.38
C THR A 106 -26.83 21.75 -11.72
N PRO A 107 -28.04 22.04 -12.25
CA PRO A 107 -28.14 22.81 -13.46
C PRO A 107 -27.45 24.15 -13.26
N ILE A 108 -26.58 24.52 -14.20
CA ILE A 108 -25.94 25.83 -14.20
C ILE A 108 -27.01 26.81 -14.66
N THR A 109 -27.54 27.61 -13.73
CA THR A 109 -28.48 28.68 -14.05
C THR A 109 -27.70 29.81 -14.72
N LYS A 110 -28.02 30.13 -15.97
CA LYS A 110 -27.51 31.35 -16.61
C LYS A 110 -28.04 32.58 -15.85
N SER A 111 -27.37 33.73 -15.93
CA SER A 111 -27.73 34.96 -15.19
C SER A 111 -29.14 35.51 -15.48
N ASN A 112 -29.85 34.95 -16.45
CA ASN A 112 -31.21 35.24 -16.86
C ASN A 112 -32.26 34.23 -16.33
N GLY A 113 -31.88 33.26 -15.49
CA GLY A 113 -32.81 32.33 -14.85
C GLY A 113 -33.19 31.09 -15.67
N GLU A 114 -32.67 30.92 -16.89
CA GLU A 114 -32.93 29.73 -17.71
C GLU A 114 -31.95 28.58 -17.42
N LEU A 115 -32.50 27.36 -17.43
CA LEU A 115 -31.79 26.10 -17.19
C LEU A 115 -31.15 25.61 -18.49
N THR A 116 -29.83 25.44 -18.54
CA THR A 116 -29.19 24.85 -19.72
C THR A 116 -29.24 23.32 -19.64
N THR A 117 -29.88 22.70 -20.64
CA THR A 117 -29.90 21.23 -20.83
C THR A 117 -28.85 20.76 -21.84
N ASN A 118 -28.03 21.66 -22.39
CA ASN A 118 -27.07 21.34 -23.43
C ASN A 118 -25.73 20.79 -22.87
N PRO A 119 -25.29 19.59 -23.27
CA PRO A 119 -24.07 18.96 -22.75
C PRO A 119 -22.76 19.55 -23.31
N ALA A 120 -22.82 20.39 -24.34
CA ALA A 120 -21.63 20.95 -25.00
C ALA A 120 -21.00 22.17 -24.28
N GLU A 121 -21.73 22.84 -23.38
CA GLU A 121 -21.20 23.97 -22.59
C GLU A 121 -20.58 23.52 -21.25
N LYS A 122 -20.41 22.21 -21.02
CA LYS A 122 -19.89 21.62 -19.77
C LYS A 122 -18.41 21.17 -19.86
N ALA A 123 -17.59 21.87 -20.65
CA ALA A 123 -16.14 21.60 -20.75
C ALA A 123 -15.33 22.75 -20.13
#